data_AF-A0A846TFC8-F1
#
_entry.id   AF-A0A846TFC8-F1
#
_cell.length_a   1.000
_cell.length_b   1.000
_cell.length_c   1.000
_cell.angle_alpha   90.00
_cell.angle_beta   90.00
_cell.angle_gamma   90.00
#
_symmetry.space_group_name_H-M   'P 1'
#
loop_
_entity.id
_entity.type
_entity.pdbx_description
1 polymer ?
#
loop_
_entity_poly.entity_id
_entity_poly.type
_entity_poly.pdbx_seq_one_letter_code
_entity_poly.pdbx_strand_id
1 'polypeptide(L)'
;MRRAAKVDKNQAEIVAALRAMGATVQPLHAVGRGCPDLLAGWRGKNVLIEIKDGSAPQSDRTLTPAQVEWHGGWKGQVAIAETVSDALEIMRGKAHEI
;
A
#
# COMPACT_ATOMS: atom_id res chain seq x y z
N MET A 1 6.80 23.35 -5.89
CA MET A 1 7.78 22.63 -5.04
C MET A 1 7.20 21.23 -4.78
N ARG A 2 7.76 20.17 -5.36
CA ARG A 2 7.28 18.79 -5.15
C ARG A 2 7.77 18.39 -3.76
N ARG A 3 6.91 18.52 -2.74
CA ARG A 3 7.23 18.09 -1.37
C ARG A 3 7.58 16.60 -1.47
N ALA A 4 8.79 16.22 -1.06
CA ALA A 4 9.13 14.80 -0.97
C ALA A 4 8.04 14.16 -0.10
N ALA A 5 7.28 13.23 -0.67
CA ALA A 5 6.33 12.45 0.11
C ALA A 5 7.14 11.81 1.23
N LYS A 6 6.76 12.10 2.48
CA LYS A 6 7.41 11.53 3.64
C LYS A 6 7.25 10.02 3.50
N VAL A 7 8.35 9.33 3.20
CA VAL A 7 8.36 7.86 3.15
C VAL A 7 8.03 7.41 4.56
N ASP A 8 6.86 6.79 4.74
CA ASP A 8 6.47 6.28 6.04
C ASP A 8 7.48 5.22 6.49
N LYS A 9 7.87 5.27 7.77
CA LYS A 9 8.93 4.42 8.32
C LYS A 9 8.63 2.93 8.10
N ASN A 10 7.35 2.57 8.10
CA ASN A 10 6.87 1.21 7.89
C ASN A 10 6.98 0.75 6.42
N GLN A 11 7.11 1.63 5.42
CA GLN A 11 7.15 1.22 4.02
C GLN A 11 8.38 0.34 3.74
N ALA A 12 9.55 0.71 4.26
CA ALA A 12 10.77 -0.08 4.05
C ALA A 12 10.64 -1.48 4.65
N GLU A 13 10.04 -1.60 5.85
CA GLU A 13 9.81 -2.86 6.54
C GLU A 13 8.80 -3.74 5.79
N ILE A 14 7.68 -3.15 5.33
CA ILE A 14 6.68 -3.84 4.51
C ILE A 14 7.30 -4.36 3.21
N VAL A 15 8.06 -3.53 2.49
CA VAL A 15 8.73 -3.94 1.24
C VAL A 15 9.70 -5.10 1.51
N ALA A 16 10.48 -5.03 2.59
CA ALA A 16 11.41 -6.09 2.96
C ALA A 16 10.68 -7.41 3.27
N ALA A 17 9.59 -7.36 4.04
CA ALA A 17 8.79 -8.53 4.38
C ALA A 17 8.10 -9.16 3.15
N LEU A 18 7.51 -8.34 2.28
CA LEU A 18 6.92 -8.79 1.02
C LEU A 18 7.97 -9.48 0.12
N ARG A 19 9.18 -8.92 0.03
CA ARG A 19 10.27 -9.56 -0.71
C ARG A 19 10.73 -10.86 -0.05
N ALA A 20 10.79 -10.92 1.28
CA ALA A 20 11.18 -12.11 2.02
C ALA A 20 10.21 -13.30 1.81
N MET A 21 8.91 -13.03 1.58
CA MET A 21 7.95 -14.09 1.21
C MET A 21 8.01 -14.49 -0.29
N GLY A 22 8.94 -13.92 -1.05
CA GLY A 22 9.13 -14.20 -2.48
C GLY A 22 8.26 -13.34 -3.40
N ALA A 23 7.67 -12.25 -2.93
CA ALA A 23 6.98 -11.31 -3.81
C ALA A 23 7.99 -10.39 -4.53
N THR A 24 7.65 -9.99 -5.75
CA THR A 24 8.28 -8.84 -6.40
C THR A 24 7.55 -7.57 -5.96
N VAL A 25 8.27 -6.47 -5.77
CA VAL A 25 7.69 -5.21 -5.25
C VAL A 25 8.23 -4.02 -6.03
N GLN A 26 7.32 -3.28 -6.64
CA GLN A 26 7.56 -2.04 -7.38
C GLN A 26 6.93 -0.86 -6.62
N PRO A 27 7.73 0.09 -6.10
CA PRO A 27 7.21 1.34 -5.57
C PRO A 27 6.61 2.21 -6.69
N LEU A 28 5.49 2.87 -6.39
CA LEU A 28 4.68 3.66 -7.32
C LEU A 28 4.54 5.14 -6.91
N HIS A 29 5.12 5.56 -5.78
CA HIS A 29 5.05 6.94 -5.26
C HIS A 29 5.44 8.04 -6.28
N ALA A 30 6.24 7.72 -7.30
CA ALA A 30 6.62 8.65 -8.35
C ALA A 30 5.48 8.99 -9.35
N VAL A 31 4.46 8.12 -9.46
CA VAL A 31 3.29 8.30 -10.33
C VAL A 31 2.44 9.50 -9.87
N GLY A 32 2.21 9.62 -8.56
CA GLY A 32 1.43 10.71 -7.96
C GLY A 32 -0.09 10.60 -8.19
N ARG A 33 -0.80 11.70 -7.99
CA ARG A 33 -2.27 11.82 -8.17
C ARG A 33 -3.10 10.76 -7.41
N GLY A 34 -2.67 10.40 -6.20
CA GLY A 34 -3.36 9.41 -5.37
C GLY A 34 -3.14 7.95 -5.77
N CYS A 35 -2.23 7.67 -6.71
CA CYS A 35 -1.83 6.30 -7.04
C CYS A 35 -1.28 5.58 -5.79
N PRO A 36 -1.65 4.29 -5.57
CA PRO A 36 -1.19 3.52 -4.41
C PRO A 36 0.32 3.44 -4.33
N ASP A 37 0.84 3.19 -3.12
CA ASP A 37 2.29 3.22 -2.87
C ASP A 37 3.07 2.08 -3.53
N LEU A 38 2.51 0.87 -3.57
CA LEU A 38 3.19 -0.33 -4.05
C LEU A 38 2.33 -1.12 -5.05
N LEU A 39 3.01 -1.71 -6.03
CA LEU A 39 2.55 -2.87 -6.78
C LEU A 39 3.39 -4.09 -6.36
N ALA A 40 2.73 -5.12 -5.86
CA ALA A 40 3.35 -6.38 -5.47
C ALA A 40 2.85 -7.54 -6.34
N GLY A 41 3.78 -8.35 -6.84
CA GLY A 41 3.48 -9.54 -7.63
C GLY A 41 3.87 -10.82 -6.88
N TRP A 42 2.94 -11.75 -6.69
CA TRP A 42 3.20 -13.04 -6.04
C TRP A 42 2.24 -14.13 -6.53
N ARG A 43 2.77 -15.33 -6.82
CA ARG A 43 1.99 -16.51 -7.24
C ARG A 43 0.97 -16.22 -8.36
N GLY A 44 1.39 -15.46 -9.38
CA GLY A 44 0.56 -15.13 -10.54
C GLY A 44 -0.50 -14.04 -10.29
N LYS A 45 -0.49 -13.38 -9.14
CA LYS A 45 -1.38 -12.26 -8.80
C LYS A 45 -0.62 -10.95 -8.69
N ASN A 46 -1.25 -9.88 -9.14
CA ASN A 46 -0.82 -8.51 -8.94
C ASN A 46 -1.71 -7.84 -7.90
N VAL A 47 -1.10 -7.21 -6.91
CA VAL A 47 -1.78 -6.57 -5.79
C VAL A 47 -1.27 -5.14 -5.66
N LEU A 48 -2.20 -4.18 -5.67
CA LEU A 48 -1.90 -2.78 -5.32
C LEU A 48 -2.11 -2.60 -3.82
N ILE A 49 -1.14 -1.94 -3.17
CA ILE A 49 -1.13 -1.69 -1.74
C ILE A 49 -0.84 -0.22 -1.49
N GLU A 50 -1.78 0.45 -0.84
CA GLU A 50 -1.60 1.75 -0.21
C GLU A 50 -1.12 1.52 1.24
N ILE A 51 -0.10 2.26 1.67
CA ILE A 51 0.48 2.12 3.00
C ILE A 51 -0.01 3.27 3.88
N LYS A 52 -0.38 2.93 5.11
CA LYS A 52 -0.60 3.91 6.18
C LYS A 52 0.22 3.49 7.38
N ASP A 53 0.78 4.44 8.11
CA ASP A 53 1.45 4.11 9.37
C ASP A 53 0.40 3.97 10.48
N GLY A 54 0.08 2.73 10.88
CA GLY A 54 -0.90 2.46 11.94
C GLY A 54 -0.56 3.09 13.30
N SER A 55 0.70 3.46 13.51
CA SER A 55 1.17 4.16 14.72
C SER A 55 1.04 5.69 14.64
N ALA A 56 0.78 6.23 13.45
CA ALA A 56 0.66 7.67 13.24
C ALA A 56 -0.67 8.23 13.78
N PRO A 57 -0.76 9.55 14.00
CA PRO A 57 -2.02 10.20 14.35
C PRO A 57 -3.13 9.90 13.33
N GLN A 58 -4.40 9.97 13.75
CA GLN A 58 -5.54 9.61 12.89
C GLN A 58 -5.58 10.39 11.56
N SER A 59 -5.11 11.65 11.55
CA SER A 59 -5.01 12.46 10.33
C SER A 59 -4.07 11.86 9.26
N ASP A 60 -3.06 11.11 9.69
CA ASP A 60 -2.02 10.55 8.82
C ASP A 60 -2.34 9.08 8.48
N ARG A 61 -3.29 8.47 9.20
CA ARG A 61 -3.83 7.12 8.95
C ARG A 61 -4.96 7.09 7.92
N THR A 62 -5.60 8.22 7.66
CA THR A 62 -6.67 8.32 6.67
C THR A 62 -6.13 8.53 5.25
N LEU A 63 -6.92 8.10 4.25
CA LEU A 63 -6.63 8.41 2.86
C LEU A 63 -6.72 9.93 2.64
N THR A 64 -5.78 10.48 1.87
CA THR A 64 -5.90 11.85 1.37
C THR A 64 -7.05 11.95 0.36
N PRO A 65 -7.61 13.14 0.09
CA PRO A 65 -8.70 13.28 -0.88
C PRO A 65 -8.40 12.69 -2.26
N ALA A 66 -7.16 12.85 -2.75
CA ALA A 66 -6.75 12.29 -4.04
C ALA A 66 -6.68 10.75 -4.02
N GLN A 67 -6.30 10.15 -2.88
CA GLN A 67 -6.30 8.70 -2.71
C GLN A 67 -7.73 8.16 -2.60
N VAL A 68 -8.64 8.86 -1.92
CA VAL A 68 -10.07 8.50 -1.88
C VAL A 68 -10.65 8.46 -3.29
N GLU A 69 -10.39 9.49 -4.10
CA GLU A 69 -10.85 9.55 -5.49
C GLU A 69 -10.26 8.39 -6.32
N TRP A 70 -8.95 8.15 -6.20
CA TRP A 70 -8.28 7.08 -6.94
C TRP A 70 -8.82 5.70 -6.54
N HIS A 71 -8.92 5.42 -5.24
CA HIS A 71 -9.43 4.15 -4.71
C HIS A 71 -10.89 3.91 -5.13
N GLY A 72 -11.75 4.93 -5.05
CA GLY A 72 -13.15 4.81 -5.47
C GLY A 72 -13.33 4.65 -6.99
N GLY A 73 -12.42 5.22 -7.78
CA GLY A 73 -12.42 5.09 -9.24
C GLY A 73 -11.88 3.75 -9.74
N TRP A 74 -10.94 3.14 -9.02
CA TRP A 74 -10.26 1.92 -9.43
C TRP A 74 -11.21 0.73 -9.51
N LYS A 75 -11.15 -0.02 -10.61
CA LYS A 75 -12.00 -1.20 -10.86
C LYS A 75 -11.27 -2.53 -10.68
N GLY A 76 -10.00 -2.49 -10.30
CA GLY A 76 -9.20 -3.65 -9.96
C GLY A 76 -9.05 -3.83 -8.45
N GLN A 77 -8.17 -4.74 -8.06
CA GLN A 77 -7.79 -4.89 -6.65
C GLN A 77 -6.94 -3.71 -6.20
N VAL A 78 -7.22 -3.21 -5.00
CA VAL A 78 -6.37 -2.35 -4.18
C VAL A 78 -6.67 -2.63 -2.71
N ALA A 79 -5.67 -2.57 -1.84
CA ALA A 79 -5.85 -2.75 -0.39
C ALA A 79 -5.01 -1.73 0.38
N ILE A 80 -5.36 -1.51 1.65
CA ILE A 80 -4.60 -0.66 2.58
C ILE A 80 -3.88 -1.57 3.56
N ALA A 81 -2.59 -1.33 3.80
CA ALA A 81 -1.82 -2.00 4.83
C ALA A 81 -1.34 -0.99 5.87
N GLU A 82 -1.65 -1.23 7.14
CA GLU A 82 -1.15 -0.43 8.27
C GLU A 82 0.13 -1.04 8.88
N THR A 83 0.25 -2.36 8.78
CA THR A 83 1.35 -3.15 9.34
C THR A 83 1.95 -4.12 8.33
N VAL A 84 3.11 -4.70 8.68
CA VAL A 84 3.69 -5.83 7.95
C VAL A 84 2.73 -7.03 7.90
N SER A 85 1.99 -7.30 8.99
CA SER A 85 1.05 -8.41 9.05
C SER A 85 -0.04 -8.26 8.00
N ASP A 86 -0.64 -7.07 7.93
CA ASP A 86 -1.70 -6.75 6.97
C ASP A 86 -1.21 -7.00 5.53
N ALA A 87 -0.02 -6.49 5.19
CA ALA A 87 0.57 -6.66 3.87
C ALA A 87 0.74 -8.13 3.50
N LEU A 88 1.22 -8.97 4.44
CA LEU A 88 1.37 -10.40 4.21
C LEU A 88 0.01 -11.12 4.07
N GLU A 89 -1.01 -10.71 4.81
CA GLU A 89 -2.35 -11.27 4.73
C GLU A 89 -3.07 -10.91 3.43
N ILE A 90 -2.94 -9.65 3.00
CA ILE A 90 -3.40 -9.18 1.69
C ILE A 90 -2.80 -10.04 0.58
N MET A 91 -1.49 -10.28 0.58
CA MET A 91 -0.84 -11.12 -0.44
C MET A 91 -1.32 -12.57 -0.44
N ARG A 92 -1.69 -13.10 0.74
CA ARG A 92 -2.25 -14.46 0.88
C ARG A 92 -3.68 -14.56 0.38
N GLY A 93 -4.36 -13.44 0.12
CA GLY A 93 -5.75 -13.41 -0.31
C GLY A 93 -6.73 -13.78 0.79
N LYS A 94 -6.36 -13.60 2.06
CA LYS A 94 -7.35 -13.64 3.14
C LYS A 94 -8.12 -12.32 3.08
N ALA A 95 -9.41 -12.40 2.76
CA ALA A 95 -10.28 -11.25 2.78
C ALA A 95 -10.42 -10.78 4.24
N HIS A 96 -10.02 -9.54 4.52
CA HIS A 96 -10.65 -8.83 5.62
C HIS A 96 -12.06 -8.49 5.15
N GLU A 97 -13.06 -9.18 5.69
CA GLU A 97 -14.45 -8.74 5.61
C GLU A 97 -14.53 -7.37 6.28
N ILE A 98 -15.09 -6.40 5.54
CA ILE A 98 -15.42 -5.05 6.02
C ILE A 98 -16.70 -5.14 6.86
#